data_AF-A0A1I3TS31-F1
#
_entry.id   AF-A0A1I3TS31-F1
#
_cell.length_a   1.000
_cell.length_b   1.000
_cell.length_c   1.000
_cell.angle_alpha   90.00
_cell.angle_beta   90.00
_cell.angle_gamma   90.00
#
_symmetry.space_group_name_H-M   'P 1'
#
loop_
_entity.id
_entity.type
_entity.pdbx_description
1 polymer ?
#
loop_
_entity_poly.entity_id
_entity_poly.type
_entity_poly.pdbx_seq_one_letter_code
_entity_poly.pdbx_strand_id
1 'polypeptide(L)' 'MTDLKAAQSIDNVALKDEDGRDVGQYFFGKGHGRTVFLMGKYKGTFKTHAECQAFVDGALAVINRLSDDSAPLL' A
#
# COMPACT_ATOMS: atom_id res chain seq x y z
N MET A 1 5.21 -7.62 -5.50
CA MET A 1 3.73 -7.63 -5.46
C MET A 1 3.29 -8.08 -4.07
N THR A 2 2.61 -7.21 -3.31
CA THR A 2 2.27 -7.46 -1.90
C THR A 2 0.98 -8.26 -1.81
N ASP A 3 1.05 -9.50 -1.30
CA ASP A 3 -0.14 -10.32 -1.05
C ASP A 3 -0.80 -9.93 0.26
N LEU A 4 -1.86 -9.12 0.17
CA LEU A 4 -2.59 -8.65 1.34
C LEU A 4 -3.34 -9.78 2.08
N LYS A 5 -3.52 -10.98 1.48
CA LYS A 5 -4.18 -12.10 2.17
C LYS A 5 -3.41 -12.56 3.40
N ALA A 6 -2.08 -12.44 3.38
CA ALA A 6 -1.22 -12.76 4.52
C ALA A 6 -1.53 -11.87 5.75
N ALA A 7 -2.06 -10.66 5.55
CA ALA A 7 -2.40 -9.74 6.62
C ALA A 7 -3.58 -10.20 7.50
N GLN A 8 -4.42 -11.13 7.01
CA GLN A 8 -5.56 -11.61 7.78
C GLN A 8 -5.16 -12.35 9.07
N SER A 9 -3.90 -12.76 9.18
CA SER A 9 -3.37 -13.54 10.31
C SER A 9 -2.46 -12.75 11.25
N ILE A 10 -2.10 -11.49 10.94
CA ILE A 10 -0.98 -10.78 11.60
C ILE A 10 -1.33 -9.32 11.99
N ASP A 11 -2.61 -8.94 11.87
CA ASP A 11 -3.17 -7.60 12.14
C ASP A 11 -2.66 -6.45 11.23
N ASN A 12 -1.44 -6.51 10.71
CA ASN A 12 -0.90 -5.57 9.73
C ASN A 12 0.13 -6.18 8.77
N VAL A 13 0.37 -5.51 7.65
CA VAL A 13 1.43 -5.82 6.68
C VAL A 13 2.11 -4.53 6.22
N ALA A 14 3.44 -4.52 6.22
CA ALA A 14 4.21 -3.43 5.65
C ALA A 14 4.07 -3.44 4.12
N LEU A 15 3.83 -2.26 3.54
CA LEU A 15 3.80 -2.05 2.10
C LEU A 15 5.16 -1.51 1.69
N LYS A 16 5.78 -2.18 0.72
CA LYS A 16 7.09 -1.84 0.18
C LYS A 16 7.02 -1.55 -1.32
N ASP A 17 7.86 -0.63 -1.79
CA ASP A 17 8.09 -0.44 -3.22
C ASP A 17 8.95 -1.57 -3.82
N GLU A 18 9.28 -1.45 -5.10
CA GLU A 18 10.09 -2.45 -5.83
C GLU A 18 11.54 -2.54 -5.33
N ASP A 19 12.06 -1.46 -4.74
CA ASP A 19 13.38 -1.41 -4.10
C ASP A 19 13.36 -1.97 -2.67
N GLY A 20 12.19 -2.38 -2.16
CA GLY A 20 12.00 -2.90 -0.81
C GLY A 20 11.94 -1.81 0.28
N ARG A 21 11.79 -0.54 -0.09
CA ARG A 21 11.64 0.59 0.85
C ARG A 21 10.22 0.64 1.38
N ASP A 22 10.08 0.99 2.65
CA ASP A 22 8.77 1.10 3.30
C ASP A 22 8.02 2.32 2.79
N VAL A 23 6.89 2.07 2.12
CA VAL A 23 6.02 3.11 1.57
C VAL A 23 4.69 3.19 2.30
N GLY A 24 4.36 2.23 3.17
CA GLY A 24 3.11 2.25 3.91
C GLY A 24 2.87 1.03 4.77
N GLN A 25 1.65 0.95 5.31
CA GLN A 25 1.17 -0.17 6.10
C GLN A 25 -0.31 -0.42 5.79
N TYR A 26 -0.66 -1.69 5.67
CA TYR A 26 -2.03 -2.17 5.63
C TYR A 26 -2.40 -2.74 6.99
N PHE A 27 -3.52 -2.30 7.56
CA PHE A 27 -4.09 -2.81 8.79
C PHE A 27 -5.37 -3.58 8.52
N PHE A 28 -5.49 -4.77 9.12
CA PHE A 28 -6.66 -5.61 9.06
C PHE A 28 -6.98 -6.16 10.44
N GLY A 29 -8.12 -5.79 11.04
CA GLY A 29 -8.47 -6.36 12.35
C GLY A 29 -9.55 -5.61 13.11
N LYS A 30 -9.91 -6.17 14.27
CA LYS A 30 -10.94 -5.62 15.16
C LYS A 30 -10.47 -4.26 15.70
N GLY A 31 -11.24 -3.20 15.45
CA GLY A 31 -10.91 -1.81 15.83
C GLY A 31 -10.27 -0.97 14.71
N HIS A 32 -9.67 -1.58 13.69
CA HIS A 32 -8.99 -0.88 12.58
C HIS A 32 -9.69 -1.03 11.22
N GLY A 33 -10.59 -2.02 11.10
CA GLY A 33 -11.27 -2.32 9.84
C GLY A 33 -10.26 -2.80 8.79
N ARG A 34 -10.43 -2.32 7.55
CA ARG A 34 -9.45 -2.53 6.45
C ARG A 34 -8.93 -1.17 6.06
N THR A 35 -7.77 -0.81 6.59
CA THR A 35 -7.23 0.55 6.46
C THR A 35 -5.85 0.48 5.86
N VAL A 36 -5.61 1.28 4.82
CA VAL A 36 -4.30 1.45 4.19
C VAL A 36 -3.76 2.81 4.61
N PHE A 37 -2.52 2.84 5.07
CA PHE A 37 -1.72 4.05 5.29
C PHE A 37 -0.55 4.07 4.33
N LEU A 38 -0.33 5.19 3.65
CA LEU A 38 0.78 5.39 2.72
C LEU A 38 1.57 6.65 3.09
N MET A 39 2.89 6.53 3.04
CA MET A 39 3.87 7.61 3.29
C MET A 39 3.61 8.39 4.59
N GLY A 40 2.96 7.77 5.58
CA GLY A 40 2.54 8.43 6.82
C GLY A 40 1.53 9.58 6.66
N LYS A 41 0.99 9.83 5.45
CA LYS A 41 0.13 10.99 5.15
C LYS A 41 -1.22 10.60 4.58
N TYR A 42 -1.28 9.58 3.73
CA TYR A 42 -2.50 9.20 3.04
C TYR A 42 -3.12 8.00 3.73
N LYS A 43 -4.41 8.11 4.06
CA LYS A 43 -5.17 7.05 4.74
C LYS A 43 -6.44 6.76 3.95
N GLY A 44 -6.68 5.48 3.64
CA GLY A 44 -7.95 5.01 3.06
C GLY A 44 -8.53 3.87 3.89
N THR A 45 -9.82 3.93 4.22
CA THR A 45 -10.54 2.85 4.89
C THR A 45 -11.58 2.30 3.94
N PHE A 46 -11.56 0.99 3.71
CA PHE A 46 -12.35 0.34 2.67
C PHE A 46 -13.22 -0.79 3.21
N LYS A 47 -14.28 -1.14 2.47
CA LYS A 47 -15.23 -2.17 2.87
C LYS A 47 -14.76 -3.56 2.48
N THR A 48 -14.04 -3.70 1.38
CA THR A 48 -13.59 -4.99 0.84
C THR A 48 -12.08 -5.09 0.73
N HIS A 49 -11.57 -6.31 0.67
CA HIS A 49 -10.14 -6.55 0.48
C HIS A 49 -9.68 -6.19 -0.93
N ALA A 50 -10.55 -6.42 -1.93
CA ALA A 50 -10.31 -6.04 -3.31
C ALA A 50 -10.14 -4.53 -3.48
N GLU A 51 -10.95 -3.73 -2.77
CA GLU A 51 -10.78 -2.27 -2.73
C GLU A 51 -9.44 -1.85 -2.12
N CYS A 52 -9.00 -2.51 -1.03
CA CYS A 52 -7.68 -2.26 -0.45
C CYS A 52 -6.55 -2.60 -1.42
N GLN A 53 -6.64 -3.76 -2.09
CA GLN A 53 -5.64 -4.19 -3.06
C GLN A 53 -5.56 -3.21 -4.24
N ALA A 54 -6.71 -2.85 -4.83
CA ALA A 54 -6.75 -1.90 -5.94
C ALA A 54 -6.16 -0.53 -5.56
N PHE A 55 -6.41 -0.06 -4.34
CA PHE A 55 -5.84 1.18 -3.84
C PHE A 55 -4.31 1.08 -3.64
N VAL A 56 -3.82 -0.02 -3.06
CA VAL A 56 -2.38 -0.26 -2.88
C VAL A 56 -1.68 -0.37 -4.23
N ASP A 57 -2.24 -1.14 -5.17
CA ASP A 57 -1.68 -1.33 -6.51
C ASP A 57 -1.62 0.01 -7.26
N GLY A 58 -2.69 0.81 -7.21
CA GLY A 58 -2.73 2.14 -7.81
C GLY A 58 -1.70 3.10 -7.20
N ALA A 59 -1.54 3.08 -5.87
CA ALA A 59 -0.54 3.91 -5.20
C ALA A 59 0.89 3.49 -5.56
N LEU A 60 1.20 2.20 -5.54
CA LEU A 60 2.51 1.69 -5.93
C LEU A 60 2.85 2.04 -7.37
N ALA A 61 1.89 1.94 -8.30
CA ALA A 61 2.11 2.33 -9.69
C ALA A 61 2.49 3.82 -9.84
N VAL A 62 1.87 4.72 -9.07
CA VAL A 62 2.23 6.15 -9.08
C VAL A 62 3.61 6.37 -8.46
N ILE A 63 3.91 5.70 -7.34
CA ILE A 63 5.21 5.81 -6.66
C ILE A 63 6.34 5.34 -7.56
N ASN A 64 6.21 4.16 -8.16
CA ASN A 64 7.23 3.59 -9.03
C ASN A 64 7.47 4.50 -10.24
N ARG A 65 6.40 5.07 -10.83
CA ARG A 65 6.52 6.06 -11.91
C ARG A 65 7.26 7.33 -11.49
N LEU A 66 7.04 7.83 -10.28
CA LEU A 66 7.74 9.02 -9.77
C LEU A 66 9.20 8.72 -9.37
N SER A 67 9.50 7.49 -8.95
CA SER A 67 10.87 7.05 -8.68
C SER A 67 11.70 6.86 -9.96
N ASP A 68 11.04 6.49 -11.06
CA ASP A 68 11.66 6.36 -12.40
C ASP A 68 11.99 7.72 -13.06
N ASP A 69 11.50 8.84 -12.50
CA ASP A 69 11.74 10.21 -12.99
C ASP A 69 13.17 10.73 -12.69
N SER A 70 14.11 9.80 -12.45
CA SER A 70 15.54 10.04 -12.72
C SER A 70 15.85 10.00 -14.22
N ALA A 71 14.87 9.67 -15.08
CA ALA A 71 14.93 9.94 -16.50
C ALA A 71 14.60 11.42 -16.78
N PRO A 72 15.45 12.15 -17.52
CA PRO A 72 15.22 13.57 -17.77
C PRO A 72 13.94 13.73 -18.60
N LEU A 73 13.03 14.58 -18.13
CA LEU A 73 11.96 15.14 -18.96
C LEU A 73 12.62 15.95 -20.08
N LEU A 74 12.39 15.51 -21.33
CA LEU A 74 12.78 16.18 -22.57
C LEU A 74 12.39 17.67 -22.58
#